data_AF-A0A812WMF5-F1
#
_entry.id   AF-A0A812WMF5-F1
#
_cell.length_a   1.000
_cell.length_b   1.000
_cell.length_c   1.000
_cell.angle_alpha   90.00
_cell.angle_beta   90.00
_cell.angle_gamma   90.00
#
_symmetry.space_group_name_H-M   'P 1'
#
loop_
_entity.id
_entity.type
_entity.pdbx_description
1 polymer ?
#
loop_
_entity_poly.entity_id
_entity_poly.type
_entity_poly.pdbx_seq_one_letter_code
_entity_poly.pdbx_strand_id
1 'polypeptide(L)'
;MGGTMRPFRLSAVKDAFKKLEDNAIAKMVDITHLQKLFCATAHPKVQDGSMSIEEAREEFFRQWELDHPEGRITWEAFRAYYDDVSLAVADDQIFVELVRSSWNL
;
A
#
# COMPACT_ATOMS: atom_id res chain seq x y z
N MET A 1 15.26 6.90 -11.61
CA MET A 1 15.96 5.62 -11.33
C MET A 1 15.24 4.99 -10.15
N GLY A 2 14.35 4.03 -10.40
CA GLY A 2 13.64 3.33 -9.32
C GLY A 2 14.65 2.48 -8.54
N GLY A 3 14.86 2.82 -7.27
CA GLY A 3 15.69 2.00 -6.38
C GLY A 3 15.05 0.63 -6.25
N THR A 4 15.84 -0.44 -6.38
CA THR A 4 15.31 -1.79 -6.16
C THR A 4 15.08 -1.98 -4.66
N MET A 5 13.83 -2.04 -4.22
CA MET A 5 13.48 -2.38 -2.84
C MET A 5 14.15 -3.70 -2.42
N ARG A 6 14.72 -3.69 -1.21
CA ARG A 6 15.40 -4.85 -0.62
C ARG A 6 14.49 -6.08 -0.58
N PRO A 7 15.02 -7.31 -0.77
CA PRO A 7 14.20 -8.53 -0.81
C PRO A 7 13.30 -8.73 0.41
N PHE A 8 13.77 -8.38 1.60
CA PHE A 8 13.00 -8.49 2.84
C PHE A 8 11.73 -7.63 2.83
N ARG A 9 11.87 -6.36 2.45
CA ARG A 9 10.75 -5.42 2.27
C ARG A 9 9.81 -5.87 1.15
N LEU A 10 10.39 -6.32 0.04
CA LEU A 10 9.64 -6.79 -1.12
C LEU A 10 8.73 -7.98 -0.78
N SER A 11 9.16 -8.86 0.13
CA SER A 11 8.34 -10.00 0.57
C SER A 11 7.03 -9.52 1.22
N ALA A 12 7.09 -8.53 2.11
CA ALA A 12 5.89 -8.00 2.77
C ALA A 12 4.94 -7.32 1.77
N VAL A 13 5.49 -6.61 0.78
CA VAL A 13 4.70 -5.97 -0.29
C VAL A 13 4.05 -7.01 -1.20
N LYS A 14 4.75 -8.12 -1.50
CA LYS A 14 4.17 -9.26 -2.23
C LYS A 14 3.03 -9.91 -1.48
N ASP A 15 3.18 -10.13 -0.17
CA ASP A 15 2.13 -10.70 0.67
C ASP A 15 0.87 -9.81 0.68
N ALA A 16 1.06 -8.49 0.74
CA ALA A 16 -0.01 -7.51 0.65
C ALA A 16 -0.74 -7.56 -0.70
N PHE A 17 0.01 -7.56 -1.81
CA PHE A 17 -0.61 -7.64 -3.13
C PHE A 17 -1.31 -8.97 -3.36
N LYS A 18 -0.72 -10.07 -2.89
CA LYS A 18 -1.35 -11.40 -2.93
C LYS A 18 -2.70 -11.40 -2.20
N LYS A 19 -2.80 -10.73 -1.04
CA LYS A 19 -4.07 -10.57 -0.33
C LYS A 19 -5.11 -9.81 -1.18
N LEU A 20 -4.70 -8.75 -1.88
CA LEU A 20 -5.58 -8.04 -2.83
C LEU A 20 -6.06 -8.98 -3.94
N GLU A 21 -5.15 -9.71 -4.58
CA GLU A 21 -5.46 -10.68 -5.65
C GLU A 21 -6.38 -11.81 -5.17
N ASP A 22 -6.20 -12.31 -3.94
CA ASP A 22 -7.01 -13.37 -3.37
C ASP A 22 -8.45 -12.90 -3.04
N ASN A 23 -8.67 -11.58 -2.94
CA ASN A 23 -9.99 -10.98 -2.77
C ASN A 23 -10.59 -10.41 -4.08
N ALA A 24 -9.83 -10.44 -5.16
CA ALA A 24 -10.22 -9.87 -6.44
C ALA A 24 -10.99 -10.84 -7.35
N ILE A 25 -11.94 -10.31 -8.12
CA ILE A 25 -12.65 -11.08 -9.14
C ILE A 25 -11.67 -11.39 -10.28
N ALA A 26 -11.51 -12.67 -10.61
CA ALA A 26 -10.61 -13.13 -11.67
C ALA A 26 -9.18 -12.58 -11.56
N LYS A 27 -8.68 -12.35 -10.33
CA LYS A 27 -7.35 -11.78 -10.05
C LYS A 27 -7.15 -10.35 -10.57
N MET A 28 -8.23 -9.62 -10.85
CA MET A 28 -8.16 -8.22 -11.28
C MET A 28 -8.34 -7.29 -10.09
N VAL A 29 -7.23 -6.76 -9.57
CA VAL A 29 -7.25 -5.78 -8.48
C VAL A 29 -7.67 -4.42 -9.02
N ASP A 30 -8.60 -3.77 -8.32
CA ASP A 30 -9.06 -2.41 -8.59
C ASP A 30 -9.05 -1.55 -7.32
N ILE A 31 -9.38 -0.25 -7.48
CA ILE A 31 -9.43 0.71 -6.38
C ILE A 31 -10.38 0.29 -5.24
N THR A 32 -11.46 -0.42 -5.53
CA THR A 32 -12.43 -0.84 -4.51
C THR A 32 -11.84 -1.90 -3.59
N HIS A 33 -10.92 -2.74 -4.09
CA HIS A 33 -10.19 -3.71 -3.28
C HIS A 33 -9.22 -3.03 -2.33
N LEU A 34 -8.49 -2.01 -2.80
CA LEU A 34 -7.67 -1.16 -1.91
C LEU A 34 -8.56 -0.53 -0.84
N GLN A 35 -9.67 0.09 -1.22
CA GLN A 35 -10.59 0.76 -0.30
C GLN A 35 -11.15 -0.14 0.79
N LYS A 36 -11.43 -1.40 0.45
CA LYS A 36 -12.00 -2.39 1.35
C LYS A 36 -10.97 -2.99 2.30
N LEU A 37 -9.73 -3.18 1.84
CA LEU A 37 -8.73 -3.98 2.57
C LEU A 37 -7.65 -3.14 3.26
N PHE A 38 -7.45 -1.90 2.82
CA PHE A 38 -6.46 -0.99 3.41
C PHE A 38 -6.87 -0.53 4.81
N CYS A 39 -5.92 -0.60 5.74
CA CYS A 39 -6.08 -0.24 7.14
C CYS A 39 -5.26 1.01 7.46
N ALA A 40 -5.92 2.18 7.45
CA ALA A 40 -5.25 3.45 7.72
C ALA A 40 -4.94 3.70 9.20
N THR A 41 -5.42 2.85 10.12
CA THR A 41 -5.16 3.00 11.57
C THR A 41 -3.69 2.88 11.93
N ALA A 42 -2.91 2.19 11.08
CA ALA A 42 -1.47 2.03 11.26
C ALA A 42 -0.65 3.15 10.62
N HIS A 43 -1.30 4.13 9.97
CA HIS A 43 -0.59 5.26 9.39
C HIS A 43 0.06 6.10 10.49
N PRO A 44 1.36 6.47 10.40
CA PRO A 44 2.06 7.16 11.49
C PRO A 44 1.35 8.45 11.95
N LYS A 45 0.85 9.26 11.01
CA LYS A 45 0.10 10.49 11.32
C LYS A 45 -1.28 10.23 11.96
N VAL A 46 -1.83 9.04 11.79
CA VAL A 46 -3.07 8.64 12.45
C VAL A 46 -2.77 8.22 13.89
N GLN A 47 -1.65 7.52 14.11
CA GLN A 47 -1.22 7.12 15.45
C GLN A 47 -0.80 8.31 16.33
N ASP A 48 -0.17 9.33 15.75
CA ASP A 48 0.20 10.55 16.49
C ASP A 48 -0.93 11.58 16.60
N GLY A 49 -2.09 11.33 15.97
CA GLY A 49 -3.27 12.19 16.01
C GLY A 49 -3.22 13.42 15.10
N SER A 50 -2.18 13.56 14.26
CA SER A 50 -2.04 14.68 13.32
C SER A 50 -2.91 14.53 12.07
N MET A 51 -3.54 13.38 11.86
CA MET A 51 -4.39 13.05 10.71
C MET A 51 -5.50 12.09 11.13
N SER A 52 -6.71 12.28 10.61
CA SER A 52 -7.80 11.32 10.79
C SER A 52 -7.63 10.07 9.90
N ILE A 53 -8.33 8.99 10.27
CA ILE A 53 -8.35 7.75 9.46
C ILE A 53 -8.90 8.06 8.07
N GLU A 54 -9.94 8.89 7.98
CA GLU A 54 -10.58 9.30 6.75
C GLU A 54 -9.64 10.09 5.84
N GLU A 55 -8.92 11.08 6.38
CA GLU A 55 -7.93 11.86 5.62
C GLU A 55 -6.79 10.97 5.10
N ALA A 56 -6.27 10.06 5.92
CA ALA A 56 -5.21 9.14 5.50
C ALA A 56 -5.68 8.21 4.38
N ARG A 57 -6.94 7.77 4.43
CA ARG A 57 -7.57 6.97 3.38
C ARG A 57 -7.73 7.77 2.09
N GLU A 58 -8.27 8.99 2.18
CA GLU A 58 -8.46 9.86 1.02
C GLU A 58 -7.14 10.23 0.34
N GLU A 59 -6.10 10.57 1.11
CA GLU A 59 -4.77 10.86 0.59
C GLU A 59 -4.20 9.65 -0.16
N PHE A 60 -4.33 8.45 0.41
CA PHE A 60 -3.89 7.22 -0.21
C PHE A 60 -4.65 6.93 -1.52
N PHE A 61 -5.99 6.97 -1.52
CA PHE A 61 -6.78 6.63 -2.71
C PHE A 61 -6.63 7.65 -3.85
N ARG A 62 -6.47 8.94 -3.52
CA ARG A 62 -6.28 9.99 -4.53
C ARG A 62 -5.05 9.73 -5.39
N GLN A 63 -4.00 9.13 -4.84
CA GLN A 63 -2.80 8.76 -5.60
C GLN A 63 -3.10 7.68 -6.64
N TRP A 64 -3.94 6.70 -6.32
CA TRP A 64 -4.31 5.61 -7.23
C TRP A 64 -5.33 6.04 -8.30
N GLU A 65 -6.28 6.91 -7.97
CA GLU A 65 -7.31 7.38 -8.90
C GLU A 65 -6.74 8.24 -10.04
N LEU A 66 -5.69 9.01 -9.76
CA LEU A 66 -5.04 9.86 -10.76
C LEU A 66 -4.18 9.06 -11.74
N ASP A 67 -3.47 8.05 -11.24
CA ASP A 67 -2.51 7.30 -12.03
C ASP A 67 -3.15 6.15 -12.81
N HIS A 68 -4.32 5.63 -12.39
CA HIS A 68 -4.98 4.45 -12.97
C HIS A 68 -6.45 4.71 -13.32
N PRO A 69 -6.74 5.56 -14.32
CA PRO A 69 -8.11 5.90 -14.72
C PRO A 69 -8.90 4.69 -15.27
N GLU A 70 -8.22 3.63 -15.73
CA GLU A 70 -8.82 2.35 -16.11
C GLU A 70 -9.30 1.52 -14.90
N GLY A 71 -8.97 1.97 -13.68
CA GLY A 71 -9.38 1.37 -12.41
C GLY A 71 -8.61 0.10 -12.05
N ARG A 72 -7.72 -0.41 -12.91
CA ARG A 72 -6.93 -1.61 -12.65
C ARG A 72 -5.60 -1.26 -11.99
N ILE A 73 -5.27 -2.01 -10.94
CA ILE A 73 -4.02 -1.83 -10.20
C ILE A 73 -3.13 -3.04 -10.47
N THR A 74 -2.03 -2.80 -11.17
CA THR A 74 -1.07 -3.86 -11.49
C THR A 74 -0.07 -4.05 -10.35
N TRP A 75 0.58 -5.21 -10.35
CA TRP A 75 1.68 -5.47 -9.43
C TRP A 75 2.80 -4.43 -9.58
N GLU A 76 3.12 -4.03 -10.80
CA GLU A 76 4.19 -3.08 -11.10
C GLU A 76 3.91 -1.71 -10.48
N ALA A 77 2.66 -1.24 -10.58
CA ALA A 77 2.29 0.04 -9.98
C ALA A 77 2.21 -0.04 -8.45
N PHE A 78 1.63 -1.12 -7.91
CA PHE A 78 1.63 -1.39 -6.46
C PHE A 78 3.04 -1.40 -5.88
N ARG A 79 3.96 -2.06 -6.57
CA ARG A 79 5.37 -2.10 -6.19
C ARG A 79 6.02 -0.71 -6.31
N ALA A 80 5.78 0.02 -7.39
CA ALA A 80 6.36 1.34 -7.60
C ALA A 80 5.97 2.32 -6.47
N TYR A 81 4.70 2.32 -6.06
CA TYR A 81 4.24 3.06 -4.89
C TYR A 81 5.04 2.70 -3.63
N TYR A 82 5.20 1.40 -3.35
CA TYR A 82 5.97 0.97 -2.18
C TYR A 82 7.48 1.15 -2.30
N ASP A 83 8.04 1.25 -3.51
CA ASP A 83 9.45 1.64 -3.72
C ASP A 83 9.66 3.07 -3.19
N ASP A 84 8.74 4.00 -3.48
CA ASP A 84 8.78 5.38 -2.98
C ASP A 84 8.57 5.46 -1.45
N VAL A 85 7.59 4.73 -0.90
CA VAL A 85 7.43 4.61 0.56
C VAL A 85 8.68 4.00 1.20
N SER A 86 9.35 3.06 0.53
CA SER A 86 10.60 2.47 1.01
C SER A 86 11.70 3.52 1.19
N LEU A 87 11.80 4.47 0.26
CA LEU A 87 12.81 5.53 0.32
C LEU A 87 12.58 6.48 1.49
N ALA A 88 11.33 6.67 1.91
CA ALA A 88 10.97 7.50 3.05
C ALA A 88 11.20 6.82 4.41
N VAL A 89 11.28 5.49 4.46
CA VAL A 89 11.44 4.72 5.71
C VAL A 89 12.84 4.13 5.81
N ALA A 90 13.66 4.65 6.72
CA ALA A 90 15.05 4.21 6.90
C ALA A 90 15.16 2.75 7.38
N ASP A 91 14.34 2.36 8.36
CA ASP A 91 14.43 1.05 9.01
C ASP A 91 13.60 -0.04 8.30
N ASP A 92 14.18 -1.23 8.17
CA ASP A 92 13.54 -2.37 7.49
C ASP A 92 12.34 -2.92 8.25
N GLN A 93 12.46 -3.03 9.56
CA GLN A 93 11.44 -3.60 10.41
C GLN A 93 10.24 -2.65 10.49
N ILE A 94 10.49 -1.35 10.64
CA ILE A 94 9.44 -0.32 10.60
C ILE A 94 8.69 -0.36 9.26
N PHE A 95 9.40 -0.46 8.13
CA PHE A 95 8.74 -0.56 6.82
C PHE A 95 7.87 -1.83 6.73
N VAL A 96 8.40 -2.99 7.12
CA VAL A 96 7.65 -4.25 7.05
C VAL A 96 6.43 -4.23 7.97
N GLU A 97 6.56 -3.69 9.18
CA GLU A 97 5.46 -3.53 10.13
C GLU A 97 4.40 -2.56 9.60
N LEU A 98 4.81 -1.44 9.00
CA LEU A 98 3.90 -0.52 8.31
C LEU A 98 3.11 -1.22 7.21
N VAL A 99 3.76 -1.99 6.33
CA VAL A 99 3.08 -2.72 5.25
C VAL A 99 2.12 -3.76 5.83
N ARG A 100 2.58 -4.59 6.77
CA ARG A 100 1.74 -5.65 7.36
C ARG A 100 0.51 -5.11 8.05
N SER A 101 0.69 -4.08 8.87
CA SER A 101 -0.41 -3.43 9.57
C SER A 101 -1.38 -2.73 8.62
N SER A 102 -0.87 -2.05 7.58
CA SER A 102 -1.69 -1.42 6.53
C SER A 102 -2.56 -2.41 5.76
N TRP A 103 -2.16 -3.69 5.71
CA TRP A 103 -2.88 -4.73 4.98
C TRP A 103 -3.46 -5.82 5.89
N ASN A 104 -3.43 -5.65 7.21
CA ASN A 104 -3.84 -6.66 8.20
C ASN A 104 -3.28 -8.06 7.86
N LEU A 105 -1.96 -8.14 7.67
CA LEU A 105 -1.20 -9.37 7.42
C LEU A 105 -0.58 -9.95 8.70
#